data_AF-A0A081RL62-F1
#
_entry.id   AF-A0A081RL62-F1
#
_cell.length_a   1.000
_cell.length_b   1.000
_cell.length_c   1.000
_cell.angle_alpha   90.00
_cell.angle_beta   90.00
_cell.angle_gamma   90.00
#
_symmetry.space_group_name_H-M   'P 1'
#
loop_
_entity.id
_entity.type
_entity.pdbx_description
1 polymer ?
#
loop_
_entity_poly.entity_id
_entity_poly.type
_entity_poly.pdbx_seq_one_letter_code
_entity_poly.pdbx_strand_id
1 'polypeptide(L)' 'MTIGYCVKCRDKREIGGAKPYTMKNGKPAIKGTCPTCSTAIFRIGRG' A
#
# COMPACT_ATOMS: atom_id res chain seq x y z
N MET A 1 -4.10 9.30 -7.21
CA MET A 1 -4.09 7.82 -7.27
C MET A 1 -2.77 7.31 -6.69
N THR A 2 -2.77 6.61 -5.56
CA THR A 2 -1.53 6.06 -4.98
C THR A 2 -1.28 4.66 -5.53
N ILE A 3 -0.23 4.49 -6.33
CA ILE A 3 0.18 3.19 -6.89
C ILE A 3 1.08 2.48 -5.88
N GLY A 4 0.80 1.23 -5.56
CA GLY A 4 1.60 0.40 -4.66
C GLY A 4 2.00 -0.91 -5.34
N TYR A 5 3.10 -1.49 -4.89
CA TYR A 5 3.52 -2.80 -5.39
C TYR A 5 2.80 -3.89 -4.61
N CYS A 6 2.03 -4.74 -5.29
CA CYS A 6 1.41 -5.90 -4.68
C CYS A 6 2.37 -7.08 -4.74
N VAL A 7 2.83 -7.55 -3.57
CA VAL A 7 3.75 -8.70 -3.49
C VAL A 7 3.14 -10.02 -4.00
N LYS A 8 1.82 -10.18 -3.92
CA LYS A 8 1.14 -11.37 -4.47
C LYS A 8 1.05 -11.34 -5.99
N CYS A 9 0.69 -10.18 -6.56
CA CYS A 9 0.60 -10.02 -8.02
C CYS A 9 1.98 -9.76 -8.66
N ARG A 10 2.99 -9.42 -7.86
CA ARG A 10 4.34 -8.99 -8.28
C ARG A 10 4.30 -7.85 -9.29
N ASP A 11 3.34 -6.95 -9.11
CA ASP A 11 3.02 -5.91 -10.06
C ASP A 11 2.59 -4.62 -9.35
N LYS A 12 2.74 -3.48 -10.03
CA LYS A 12 2.32 -2.17 -9.56
C LYS A 12 0.82 -2.02 -9.80
N ARG A 13 0.06 -1.84 -8.73
CA ARG A 13 -1.41 -1.73 -8.75
C ARG A 13 -1.84 -0.53 -7.94
N GLU A 14 -3.03 -0.02 -8.24
CA GLU A 14 -3.64 1.01 -7.42
C GLU A 14 -3.97 0.46 -6.02
N ILE A 15 -3.66 1.25 -5.00
CA ILE A 15 -4.00 0.91 -3.62
C ILE A 15 -5.45 1.33 -3.39
N GLY A 16 -6.35 0.34 -3.35
CA GLY A 16 -7.73 0.54 -2.95
C GLY A 16 -7.81 0.99 -1.49
N GLY A 17 -8.49 2.10 -1.23
CA GLY A 17 -8.64 2.63 0.13
C GLY A 17 -7.31 3.06 0.78
N ALA A 18 -6.40 3.64 -0.01
CA ALA A 18 -5.13 4.19 0.48
C ALA A 18 -5.35 5.16 1.65
N LYS A 19 -4.83 4.80 2.83
CA LYS A 19 -4.88 5.61 4.06
C LYS A 19 -3.47 5.82 4.61
N PRO A 20 -3.16 7.01 5.13
CA PRO A 20 -1.90 7.23 5.84
C PRO A 20 -1.85 6.30 7.08
N TYR A 21 -0.72 5.65 7.26
CA TYR A 21 -0.45 4.72 8.34
C TYR A 21 0.97 4.93 8.84
N THR A 22 1.14 5.18 10.13
CA THR A 22 2.46 5.28 10.74
C THR A 22 2.88 3.89 11.21
N MET A 23 4.00 3.38 10.70
CA MET A 23 4.54 2.10 11.15
C MET A 23 5.01 2.18 12.61
N LYS A 24 5.14 1.03 13.27
CA LYS A 24 5.64 0.94 14.67
C LYS A 24 7.02 1.59 14.88
N ASN A 25 7.80 1.67 13.81
CA ASN A 25 9.13 2.25 13.72
C ASN A 25 9.11 3.77 13.45
N GLY A 26 7.94 4.43 13.57
CA GLY A 26 7.77 5.88 13.42
C GLY A 26 7.80 6.41 11.98
N LYS A 27 8.04 5.54 10.99
CA LYS A 27 8.08 5.93 9.58
C LYS A 27 6.67 6.06 8.99
N PRO A 28 6.38 7.13 8.22
CA PRO A 28 5.11 7.25 7.51
C PRO A 28 5.05 6.23 6.37
N ALA A 29 3.89 5.60 6.25
CA ALA A 29 3.54 4.69 5.17
C ALA A 29 2.10 4.96 4.72
N ILE A 30 1.74 4.41 3.58
CA ILE A 30 0.36 4.36 3.09
C ILE A 30 -0.06 2.90 3.13
N LYS A 31 -1.17 2.62 3.82
CA LYS A 31 -1.80 1.31 3.89
C LYS A 31 -3.05 1.31 3.02
N GLY A 32 -3.26 0.26 2.26
CA GLY A 32 -4.56 -0.04 1.68
C GLY A 32 -4.61 -1.47 1.16
N THR A 33 -5.43 -1.71 0.15
CA THR A 33 -5.79 -3.07 -0.28
C THR A 33 -5.64 -3.23 -1.79
N CYS A 34 -5.14 -4.39 -2.23
CA CYS A 34 -5.10 -4.74 -3.65
C CYS A 34 -6.53 -5.04 -4.15
N PRO A 35 -7.03 -4.37 -5.20
CA PRO A 35 -8.36 -4.65 -5.74
C PRO A 35 -8.46 -6.01 -6.44
N THR A 36 -7.33 -6.61 -6.84
CA THR A 36 -7.32 -7.89 -7.58
C THR A 36 -7.24 -9.10 -6.67
N CYS A 37 -6.40 -9.06 -5.64
CA CYS A 37 -6.12 -10.22 -4.78
C CYS A 37 -6.46 -9.98 -3.30
N SER A 38 -7.13 -8.86 -3.00
CA SER A 38 -7.61 -8.45 -1.67
C SER A 38 -6.52 -8.39 -0.59
N THR A 39 -5.25 -8.44 -0.98
CA THR A 39 -4.11 -8.44 -0.05
C THR A 39 -3.77 -7.01 0.35
N ALA A 40 -3.43 -6.81 1.63
CA ALA A 40 -3.00 -5.50 2.11
C ALA A 40 -1.70 -5.06 1.42
N ILE A 41 -1.71 -3.87 0.83
CA ILE A 41 -0.53 -3.23 0.23
C ILE A 41 -0.05 -2.14 1.18
N PHE A 42 1.24 -2.14 1.46
CA PHE A 42 1.91 -1.11 2.25
C PHE A 42 2.95 -0.43 1.37
N ARG A 43 2.79 0.87 1.15
CA ARG A 43 3.79 1.70 0.48
C ARG A 43 4.54 2.49 1.56
N ILE A 44 5.81 2.17 1.75
CA ILE A 44 6.68 2.86 2.71
C ILE A 44 7.15 4.18 2.07
N GLY A 45 6.99 5.28 2.81
CA GLY A 45 7.36 6.62 2.35
C GLY A 45 6.18 7.59 2.32
N ARG A 46 6.50 8.89 2.37
CA ARG A 46 5.56 9.97 2.01
C ARG A 46 5.42 9.94 0.49
N GLY A 47 4.33 9.33 0.01
CA GLY A 47 3.87 9.48 -1.37
C GLY A 47 2.85 10.60 -1.43
#